data_AF-W4L947-F1
#
_entry.id   AF-W4L947-F1
#
_cell.length_a   1.000
_cell.length_b   1.000
_cell.length_c   1.000
_cell.angle_alpha   90.00
_cell.angle_beta   90.00
_cell.angle_gamma   90.00
#
_symmetry.space_group_name_H-M   'P 1'
#
loop_
_entity.id
_entity.type
_entity.pdbx_description
1 polymer ?
#
loop_
_entity_poly.entity_id
_entity_poly.type
_entity_poly.pdbx_seq_one_letter_code
_entity_poly.pdbx_strand_id
1 'polypeptide(L)'
;MHQVINHIMPPEGPAGRHMCGAYTTIGIWNFSPNKDLAKEFLDFHFQKQQQEQHLTASLGYNQPLLRTFSMHPIYASNPKFYFAPYIGWYTHAPGWPGPPNAAMQTVWGQYIIPDTAAEHATGKMEAEAAVKKAEAQMKRLYRRQA
;
A
#
# COMPACT_ATOMS: atom_id res chain seq x y z
N MET A 1 -1.61 -24.59 19.31
CA MET A 1 -1.97 -23.82 18.08
C MET A 1 -2.11 -22.35 18.46
N HIS A 2 -1.42 -21.45 17.76
CA HIS A 2 -1.06 -20.11 18.24
C HIS A 2 -2.24 -19.20 18.62
N GLN A 3 -2.50 -19.04 19.93
CA GLN A 3 -3.49 -18.11 20.48
C GLN A 3 -3.01 -16.64 20.51
N VAL A 4 -1.79 -16.34 20.05
CA VAL A 4 -1.12 -15.04 20.30
C VAL A 4 -0.95 -14.17 19.05
N ILE A 5 -1.41 -14.61 17.87
CA ILE A 5 -1.34 -13.79 16.64
C ILE A 5 -2.64 -13.01 16.51
N ASN A 6 -2.60 -11.74 16.92
CA ASN A 6 -3.66 -10.74 16.74
C ASN A 6 -3.19 -9.66 15.78
N HIS A 7 -4.13 -9.06 15.06
CA HIS A 7 -3.85 -7.85 14.30
C HIS A 7 -3.87 -6.65 15.25
N ILE A 8 -3.07 -5.65 14.95
CA ILE A 8 -3.06 -4.35 15.63
C ILE A 8 -3.08 -3.27 14.56
N MET A 9 -3.45 -2.05 14.96
CA MET A 9 -3.24 -0.89 14.11
C MET A 9 -1.73 -0.66 13.90
N PRO A 10 -1.29 -0.17 12.72
CA PRO A 10 0.10 0.25 12.50
C PRO A 10 0.55 1.21 13.61
N PRO A 11 1.77 1.08 14.16
CA PRO A 11 2.21 1.98 15.24
C PRO A 11 2.19 3.44 14.80
N GLU A 12 1.98 4.34 15.76
CA GLU A 12 1.96 5.78 15.53
C GLU A 12 3.30 6.39 15.90
N GLY A 13 3.86 7.17 14.98
CA GLY A 13 5.10 7.91 15.18
C GLY A 13 4.85 9.41 15.34
N PRO A 14 5.93 10.20 15.51
CA PRO A 14 5.82 11.66 15.67
C PRO A 14 5.13 12.40 14.50
N ALA A 15 5.15 11.82 13.30
CA ALA A 15 4.51 12.37 12.11
C ALA A 15 3.10 11.81 11.85
N GLY A 16 2.57 11.00 12.78
CA GLY A 16 1.29 10.32 12.64
C GLY A 16 1.42 8.83 12.37
N ARG A 17 0.30 8.21 12.01
CA ARG A 17 0.18 6.77 11.74
C ARG A 17 0.16 6.52 10.24
N HIS A 18 1.16 5.79 9.75
CA HIS A 18 1.33 5.54 8.33
C HIS A 18 1.79 4.11 8.09
N MET A 19 1.24 3.47 7.08
CA MET A 19 1.78 2.22 6.53
C MET A 19 1.76 2.24 5.01
N CYS A 20 2.58 1.39 4.41
CA CYS A 20 2.55 1.15 2.97
C CYS A 20 1.71 -0.10 2.69
N GLY A 21 0.87 -0.05 1.65
CA GLY A 21 0.09 -1.20 1.19
C GLY A 21 0.33 -1.50 -0.28
N ALA A 22 0.08 -2.75 -0.67
CA ALA A 22 -0.07 -3.09 -2.07
C ALA A 22 -1.41 -2.57 -2.57
N TYR A 23 -1.42 -1.99 -3.76
CA TYR A 23 -2.62 -1.48 -4.41
C TYR A 23 -2.62 -1.97 -5.84
N THR A 24 -3.80 -2.30 -6.34
CA THR A 24 -4.01 -2.69 -7.73
C THR A 24 -4.74 -1.57 -8.43
N THR A 25 -4.14 -1.06 -9.49
CA THR A 25 -4.77 -0.08 -10.39
C THR A 25 -5.23 -0.78 -11.65
N ILE A 26 -6.41 -0.43 -12.14
CA ILE A 26 -6.92 -0.88 -13.43
C ILE A 26 -6.96 0.33 -14.36
N GLY A 27 -6.50 0.15 -15.60
CA GLY A 27 -6.45 1.21 -16.60
C GLY A 27 -7.04 0.74 -17.93
N ILE A 28 -7.59 1.69 -18.68
CA ILE A 28 -8.08 1.46 -20.04
C ILE A 28 -7.04 2.00 -21.00
N TRP A 29 -6.56 1.17 -21.91
CA TRP A 29 -5.61 1.58 -22.93
C TRP A 29 -6.19 2.65 -23.86
N ASN A 30 -5.40 3.69 -24.15
CA ASN A 30 -5.80 4.78 -25.05
C ASN A 30 -6.07 4.30 -26.49
N PHE A 31 -5.51 3.17 -26.92
CA PHE A 31 -5.78 2.59 -28.23
C PHE A 31 -6.95 1.61 -28.23
N SER A 32 -7.59 1.34 -27.08
CA SER A 32 -8.73 0.42 -27.04
C SER A 32 -9.88 0.95 -27.91
N PRO A 33 -10.51 0.09 -28.74
CA PRO A 33 -11.71 0.47 -29.50
C PRO A 33 -12.96 0.55 -28.61
N ASN A 34 -12.94 -0.07 -27.41
CA ASN A 34 -14.12 -0.24 -26.54
C ASN A 34 -14.01 0.61 -25.26
N LYS A 35 -13.58 1.87 -25.35
CA LYS A 35 -13.30 2.69 -24.15
C LYS A 35 -14.53 2.96 -23.30
N ASP A 36 -15.66 3.27 -23.90
CA ASP A 36 -16.87 3.64 -23.16
C ASP A 36 -17.45 2.42 -22.43
N LEU A 37 -17.56 1.28 -23.13
CA LEU A 37 -17.93 0.01 -22.49
C LEU A 37 -16.95 -0.40 -21.37
N ALA A 38 -15.65 -0.19 -21.57
CA ALA A 38 -14.67 -0.48 -20.52
C ALA A 38 -14.83 0.45 -19.30
N LYS A 39 -15.20 1.73 -19.49
CA LYS A 39 -15.51 2.64 -18.38
C LYS A 39 -16.77 2.20 -17.63
N GLU A 40 -17.83 1.83 -18.35
CA GLU A 40 -19.07 1.30 -17.74
C GLU A 40 -18.80 0.00 -16.97
N PHE A 41 -17.98 -0.89 -17.52
CA PHE A 41 -17.55 -2.12 -16.84
C PHE A 41 -16.82 -1.81 -15.52
N LEU A 42 -15.89 -0.85 -15.54
CA LEU A 42 -15.18 -0.43 -14.33
C LEU A 42 -16.12 0.26 -13.34
N ASP A 43 -17.00 1.16 -13.79
CA ASP A 43 -17.97 1.83 -12.92
C ASP A 43 -18.82 0.80 -12.16
N PHE A 44 -19.40 -0.17 -12.87
CA PHE A 44 -20.20 -1.25 -12.28
C PHE A 44 -19.43 -2.01 -11.18
N HIS A 45 -18.18 -2.43 -11.44
CA HIS A 45 -17.39 -3.20 -10.47
C HIS A 45 -16.92 -2.38 -9.27
N PHE A 46 -16.88 -1.06 -9.38
CA PHE A 46 -16.52 -0.16 -8.28
C PHE A 46 -17.74 0.39 -7.52
N GLN A 47 -18.95 -0.01 -7.88
CA GLN A 47 -20.14 0.23 -7.05
C GLN A 47 -20.08 -0.56 -5.74
N LYS A 48 -20.69 -0.01 -4.68
CA LYS A 48 -20.66 -0.58 -3.32
C LYS A 48 -21.02 -2.06 -3.27
N GLN A 49 -22.10 -2.46 -3.94
CA GLN A 49 -22.59 -3.84 -3.92
C GLN A 49 -21.56 -4.83 -4.49
N GLN A 50 -20.87 -4.45 -5.58
CA GLN A 50 -19.88 -5.35 -6.20
C GLN A 50 -18.59 -5.39 -5.39
N GLN A 51 -18.19 -4.25 -4.82
CA GLN A 51 -17.07 -4.20 -3.88
C GLN A 51 -17.32 -5.08 -2.64
N GLU A 52 -18.54 -5.12 -2.09
CA GLU A 52 -18.89 -6.02 -0.99
C GLU A 52 -18.80 -7.50 -1.39
N GLN A 53 -19.20 -7.85 -2.62
CA GLN A 53 -19.04 -9.20 -3.16
C GLN A 53 -17.56 -9.56 -3.34
N HIS A 54 -16.75 -8.67 -3.92
CA HIS A 54 -15.31 -8.87 -4.06
C HIS A 54 -14.62 -9.03 -2.70
N LEU A 55 -15.05 -8.25 -1.70
CA LEU A 55 -14.52 -8.33 -0.36
C LEU A 55 -14.86 -9.66 0.29
N THR A 56 -16.10 -10.12 0.15
CA THR A 56 -16.54 -11.44 0.63
C THR A 56 -15.78 -12.57 -0.06
N ALA A 57 -15.65 -12.52 -1.39
CA ALA A 57 -14.95 -13.53 -2.18
C ALA A 57 -13.46 -13.63 -1.84
N SER A 58 -12.84 -12.50 -1.48
CA SER A 58 -11.45 -12.44 -1.02
C SER A 58 -11.26 -12.69 0.48
N LEU A 59 -12.33 -13.10 1.18
CA LEU A 59 -12.32 -13.29 2.64
C LEU A 59 -11.84 -12.07 3.42
N GLY A 60 -12.11 -10.87 2.93
CA GLY A 60 -11.74 -9.61 3.56
C GLY A 60 -10.37 -9.06 3.17
N TYR A 61 -9.63 -9.73 2.29
CA TYR A 61 -8.26 -9.36 1.90
C TYR A 61 -8.21 -8.17 0.93
N ASN A 62 -9.04 -8.17 -0.11
CA ASN A 62 -9.06 -7.10 -1.12
C ASN A 62 -9.94 -5.94 -0.65
N GLN A 63 -9.41 -5.13 0.25
CA GLN A 63 -10.14 -3.98 0.80
C GLN A 63 -10.48 -2.96 -0.29
N PRO A 64 -11.70 -2.40 -0.30
CA PRO A 64 -12.06 -1.33 -1.22
C PRO A 64 -11.20 -0.08 -1.00
N LEU A 65 -10.91 0.64 -2.08
CA LEU A 65 -10.15 1.89 -2.02
C LEU A 65 -10.90 2.99 -1.23
N LEU A 66 -12.22 3.09 -1.42
CA LEU A 66 -13.03 4.10 -0.77
C LEU A 66 -13.34 3.69 0.67
N ARG A 67 -13.01 4.57 1.62
CA ARG A 67 -13.24 4.34 3.06
C ARG A 67 -14.70 4.00 3.38
N THR A 68 -15.65 4.60 2.66
CA THR A 68 -17.09 4.34 2.82
C THR A 68 -17.50 2.89 2.54
N PHE A 69 -16.69 2.13 1.81
CA PHE A 69 -16.95 0.72 1.49
C PHE A 69 -16.10 -0.24 2.35
N SER A 70 -15.23 0.28 3.22
CA SER A 70 -14.33 -0.53 4.05
C SER A 70 -15.04 -1.25 5.20
N MET A 71 -16.20 -0.77 5.65
CA MET A 71 -16.95 -1.41 6.74
C MET A 71 -17.80 -2.56 6.20
N HIS A 72 -17.47 -3.80 6.60
CA HIS A 72 -18.16 -5.00 6.13
C HIS A 72 -18.34 -6.05 7.25
N PRO A 73 -19.47 -6.78 7.32
CA PRO A 73 -19.74 -7.76 8.38
C PRO A 73 -18.68 -8.86 8.52
N ILE A 74 -17.92 -9.16 7.46
CA ILE A 74 -16.83 -10.14 7.50
C ILE A 74 -15.78 -9.80 8.58
N TYR A 75 -15.56 -8.52 8.87
CA TYR A 75 -14.58 -8.11 9.88
C TYR A 75 -15.10 -8.27 11.31
N ALA A 76 -16.41 -8.45 11.49
CA ALA A 76 -17.00 -8.86 12.76
C ALA A 76 -17.07 -10.38 12.94
N SER A 77 -16.82 -11.16 11.88
CA SER A 77 -16.88 -12.64 11.94
C SER A 77 -15.78 -13.27 12.79
N ASN A 78 -14.67 -12.54 12.99
CA ASN A 78 -13.56 -12.97 13.82
C ASN A 78 -12.95 -11.75 14.54
N PRO A 79 -12.75 -11.78 15.87
CA PRO A 79 -12.15 -10.66 16.60
C PRO A 79 -10.76 -10.27 16.09
N LYS A 80 -10.04 -11.19 15.44
CA LYS A 80 -8.73 -10.89 14.82
C LYS A 80 -8.83 -9.94 13.63
N PHE A 81 -9.99 -9.85 12.99
CA PHE A 81 -10.21 -8.97 11.84
C PHE A 81 -10.68 -7.58 12.24
N TYR A 82 -10.91 -7.34 13.53
CA TYR A 82 -11.44 -6.08 14.04
C TYR A 82 -10.71 -4.85 13.49
N PHE A 83 -9.38 -4.89 13.41
CA PHE A 83 -8.58 -3.76 12.94
C PHE A 83 -8.54 -3.61 11.41
N ALA A 84 -8.79 -4.68 10.65
CA ALA A 84 -8.63 -4.70 9.20
C ALA A 84 -9.24 -3.47 8.47
N PRO A 85 -10.52 -3.10 8.67
CA PRO A 85 -11.11 -1.98 7.93
C PRO A 85 -10.46 -0.62 8.26
N TYR A 86 -9.91 -0.48 9.46
CA TYR A 86 -9.30 0.75 9.94
C TYR A 86 -7.84 0.89 9.50
N ILE A 87 -7.12 -0.22 9.33
CA ILE A 87 -5.74 -0.24 8.83
C ILE A 87 -5.66 0.48 7.48
N GLY A 88 -6.59 0.18 6.57
CA GLY A 88 -6.69 0.80 5.24
C GLY A 88 -6.78 2.33 5.25
N TRP A 89 -7.24 2.96 6.34
CA TRP A 89 -7.33 4.42 6.42
C TRP A 89 -5.97 5.11 6.58
N TYR A 90 -4.97 4.36 7.05
CA TYR A 90 -3.59 4.81 7.24
C TYR A 90 -2.63 4.23 6.21
N THR A 91 -3.16 3.47 5.25
CA THR A 91 -2.40 2.87 4.17
C THR A 91 -2.19 3.88 3.05
N HIS A 92 -0.94 4.02 2.65
CA HIS A 92 -0.51 4.89 1.55
C HIS A 92 0.14 4.07 0.44
N ALA A 93 0.15 4.63 -0.77
CA ALA A 93 0.96 4.12 -1.85
C ALA A 93 2.46 4.38 -1.55
N PRO A 94 3.37 3.52 -2.05
CA PRO A 94 4.79 3.79 -2.12
C PRO A 94 5.07 5.17 -2.70
N GLY A 95 5.94 5.93 -2.03
CA GLY A 95 6.29 7.29 -2.43
C GLY A 95 5.53 8.39 -1.69
N TRP A 96 4.45 8.07 -0.99
CA TRP A 96 3.73 9.06 -0.17
C TRP A 96 4.68 9.78 0.82
N PRO A 97 4.53 11.10 1.03
CA PRO A 97 3.49 12.00 0.49
C PRO A 97 3.76 12.50 -0.94
N GLY A 98 4.86 12.10 -1.58
CA GLY A 98 5.14 12.41 -2.97
C GLY A 98 4.33 11.54 -3.95
N PRO A 99 4.31 11.90 -5.25
CA PRO A 99 3.62 11.13 -6.27
C PRO A 99 4.37 9.81 -6.56
N PRO A 100 3.64 8.72 -6.87
CA PRO A 100 4.26 7.52 -7.43
C PRO A 100 4.78 7.84 -8.84
N ASN A 101 6.10 7.89 -8.99
CA ASN A 101 6.77 8.16 -10.25
C ASN A 101 7.85 7.10 -10.53
N ALA A 102 8.51 7.17 -11.69
CA ALA A 102 9.51 6.17 -12.05
C ALA A 102 10.74 6.20 -11.12
N ALA A 103 10.99 7.29 -10.37
CA ALA A 103 12.13 7.43 -9.48
C ALA A 103 11.83 6.67 -8.20
N MET A 104 10.64 6.90 -7.65
CA MET A 104 10.05 6.09 -6.58
C MET A 104 10.06 4.61 -6.96
N GLN A 105 9.61 4.25 -8.16
CA GLN A 105 9.62 2.85 -8.62
C GLN A 105 11.04 2.26 -8.62
N THR A 106 12.04 3.07 -8.98
CA THR A 106 13.45 2.62 -8.92
C THR A 106 13.91 2.43 -7.48
N VAL A 107 13.56 3.34 -6.57
CA VAL A 107 13.86 3.21 -5.13
C VAL A 107 13.26 1.92 -4.57
N TRP A 108 11.99 1.65 -4.90
CA TRP A 108 11.27 0.45 -4.47
C TRP A 108 11.88 -0.83 -5.05
N GLY A 109 12.05 -0.88 -6.38
CA GLY A 109 12.55 -2.06 -7.08
C GLY A 109 14.02 -2.39 -6.80
N GLN A 110 14.82 -1.40 -6.38
CA GLN A 110 16.21 -1.60 -5.96
C GLN A 110 16.34 -1.87 -4.46
N TYR A 111 15.24 -2.02 -3.72
CA TYR A 111 15.27 -2.38 -2.31
C TYR A 111 16.08 -1.42 -1.42
N ILE A 112 16.21 -0.14 -1.81
CA ILE A 112 17.11 0.81 -1.13
C ILE A 112 16.80 0.93 0.37
N ILE A 113 15.51 1.04 0.73
CA ILE A 113 15.09 1.19 2.12
C ILE A 113 15.35 -0.09 2.96
N PRO A 114 14.87 -1.28 2.57
CA PRO A 114 15.15 -2.50 3.33
C PRO A 114 16.64 -2.83 3.39
N ASP A 115 17.39 -2.58 2.32
CA ASP A 115 18.85 -2.75 2.33
C ASP A 115 19.49 -1.81 3.37
N THR A 116 19.04 -0.56 3.47
CA THR A 116 19.54 0.39 4.48
C THR A 116 19.38 -0.16 5.90
N ALA A 117 18.20 -0.71 6.21
CA ALA A 117 17.95 -1.32 7.51
C ALA A 117 18.81 -2.58 7.73
N ALA A 118 18.97 -3.41 6.69
CA ALA A 118 19.79 -4.62 6.74
C ALA A 118 21.28 -4.31 6.94
N GLU A 119 21.80 -3.24 6.31
CA GLU A 119 23.20 -2.81 6.50
C GLU A 119 23.50 -2.50 7.96
N HIS A 120 22.57 -1.87 8.67
CA HIS A 120 22.72 -1.64 10.10
C HIS A 120 22.50 -2.90 10.94
N ALA A 121 21.42 -3.64 10.68
CA ALA A 121 21.07 -4.84 11.44
C ALA A 121 22.14 -5.94 11.38
N THR A 122 22.93 -5.96 10.30
CA THR A 122 24.04 -6.92 10.12
C THR A 122 25.41 -6.38 10.55
N GLY A 123 25.47 -5.16 11.10
CA GLY A 123 26.73 -4.53 11.55
C GLY A 123 27.66 -4.08 10.42
N LYS A 124 27.18 -4.06 9.17
CA LYS A 124 27.96 -3.58 8.02
C LYS A 124 28.16 -2.06 8.05
N MET A 125 27.22 -1.32 8.64
CA MET A 125 27.28 0.14 8.72
C MET A 125 26.53 0.67 9.95
N GLU A 126 27.00 1.78 10.53
CA GLU A 126 26.24 2.52 11.53
C GLU A 126 24.93 3.10 10.96
N ALA A 127 23.87 3.15 11.76
CA ALA A 127 22.53 3.55 11.31
C ALA A 127 22.52 4.89 10.56
N GLU A 128 23.15 5.91 11.14
CA GLU A 128 23.24 7.26 10.57
C GLU A 128 23.96 7.27 9.21
N ALA A 129 25.02 6.48 9.08
CA ALA A 129 25.78 6.39 7.83
C ALA A 129 24.99 5.66 6.73
N ALA A 130 24.26 4.59 7.10
CA ALA A 130 23.40 3.85 6.18
C ALA A 130 22.29 4.74 5.63
N VAL A 131 21.61 5.50 6.51
CA VAL A 131 20.56 6.45 6.11
C VAL A 131 21.12 7.55 5.19
N LYS A 132 22.28 8.15 5.50
CA LYS A 132 22.91 9.16 4.64
C LYS A 132 23.25 8.63 3.24
N LYS A 133 23.77 7.42 3.17
CA LYS A 133 24.07 6.75 1.90
C LYS A 133 22.79 6.55 1.08
N ALA A 134 21.73 6.05 1.70
CA ALA A 134 20.43 5.83 1.09
C ALA A 134 19.82 7.14 0.58
N GLU A 135 19.82 8.19 1.41
CA GLU A 135 19.34 9.52 1.04
C GLU A 135 20.08 10.06 -0.18
N ALA A 136 21.41 9.97 -0.20
CA ALA A 136 22.22 10.41 -1.33
C ALA A 136 21.89 9.63 -2.61
N GLN A 137 21.64 8.32 -2.51
CA GLN A 137 21.21 7.49 -3.63
C GLN A 137 19.83 7.90 -4.14
N MET A 138 18.86 8.07 -3.26
CA MET A 138 17.51 8.52 -3.60
C MET A 138 17.54 9.90 -4.27
N LYS A 139 18.25 10.89 -3.71
CA LYS A 139 18.40 12.22 -4.32
C LYS A 139 18.96 12.17 -5.74
N ARG A 140 19.93 11.28 -6.02
CA ARG A 140 20.45 11.08 -7.40
C ARG A 140 19.37 10.51 -8.33
N LEU A 141 18.59 9.54 -7.88
CA LEU A 141 17.52 8.94 -8.67
C LEU A 141 16.43 9.96 -9.02
N TYR A 142 15.98 10.74 -8.04
CA TYR A 142 14.97 11.78 -8.27
C TYR A 142 15.47 12.89 -9.19
N ARG A 143 16.74 13.31 -9.08
CA ARG A 143 17.31 14.31 -10.01
C ARG A 143 17.43 13.81 -11.46
N ARG A 144 17.62 12.51 -11.67
CA ARG A 144 17.73 11.93 -13.03
C ARG A 144 16.39 11.89 -13.76
N GLN A 145 15.28 11.95 -13.03
CA GLN A 145 13.94 11.79 -13.57
C GLN A 145 13.06 13.03 -13.43
N ALA A 146 13.57 14.08 -12.80
CA ALA A 146 13.02 15.43 -12.88
C ALA A 146 13.37 16.03 -14.25
#